data_AF-A0A9D6H8A2-F1
#
_entry.id   AF-A0A9D6H8A2-F1
#
_cell.length_a   1.000
_cell.length_b   1.000
_cell.length_c   1.000
_cell.angle_alpha   90.00
_cell.angle_beta   90.00
_cell.angle_gamma   90.00
#
_symmetry.space_group_name_H-M   'P 1'
#
loop_
_entity.id
_entity.type
_entity.pdbx_description
1 polymer ?
#
loop_
_entity_poly.entity_id
_entity_poly.type
_entity_poly.pdbx_seq_one_letter_code
_entity_poly.pdbx_strand_id
1 'polypeptide(L)'
;MAGPRNWAPLDWIVAGYTAWIALLIVAFWDRFRTPGTLLAAHAGILVFLWGLPRRGGAWERPRRRETPVEIAVRFLLRFLRYTYPLLLALFFFEEAQQTVRVVYPDHPFWFETWLFAFDKAVFGAEPVQLLAPWSTPALDELMHALYFSYYVTICFGPIFAFFGPRREMPPAPGFETVMTALMTSYLLAYLWYPFLPARGPWEHPEAVGNLAPFHGYFFTDAIQSIIGAASVSGACFPSGHAAGAWGASFGLMRRYPRGGAVVAFITAGMSVACVYTRYHHAADVAAGFIMAVIGAWISWRLTPSPAEEARSAAGG
;
A
#
# COMPACT_ATOMS: atom_id res chain seq x y z
N MET A 1 -25.99 18.13 -7.19
CA MET A 1 -25.76 19.42 -6.51
C MET A 1 -24.30 19.49 -6.13
N ALA A 2 -23.55 20.43 -6.72
CA ALA A 2 -22.11 20.58 -6.53
C ALA A 2 -21.84 21.37 -5.23
N GLY A 3 -21.50 20.65 -4.16
CA GLY A 3 -20.95 21.22 -2.92
C GLY A 3 -19.47 21.57 -3.04
N PRO A 4 -18.88 22.21 -2.02
CA PRO A 4 -17.64 22.98 -2.14
C PRO A 4 -16.43 22.11 -2.50
N ARG A 5 -16.00 22.23 -3.77
CA ARG A 5 -14.74 21.79 -4.41
C ARG A 5 -14.50 20.27 -4.58
N ASN A 6 -14.64 19.82 -5.84
CA ASN A 6 -13.62 19.21 -6.72
C ASN A 6 -12.62 18.14 -6.22
N TRP A 7 -12.78 17.55 -5.04
CA TRP A 7 -11.97 16.42 -4.60
C TRP A 7 -12.58 15.09 -5.06
N ALA A 8 -11.72 14.20 -5.57
CA ALA A 8 -12.06 12.82 -5.87
C ALA A 8 -12.17 12.03 -4.55
N PRO A 9 -12.88 10.88 -4.53
CA PRO A 9 -12.95 10.02 -3.35
C PRO A 9 -11.59 9.71 -2.72
N LEU A 10 -10.58 9.44 -3.56
CA LEU A 10 -9.21 9.20 -3.11
C LEU A 10 -8.63 10.37 -2.32
N ASP A 11 -8.89 11.62 -2.72
CA ASP A 11 -8.36 12.79 -1.99
C ASP A 11 -8.95 12.87 -0.59
N TRP A 12 -10.26 12.60 -0.45
CA TRP A 12 -10.94 12.57 0.84
C TRP A 12 -10.41 11.45 1.74
N ILE A 13 -10.15 10.27 1.17
CA ILE A 13 -9.62 9.13 1.92
C ILE A 13 -8.21 9.44 2.43
N VAL A 14 -7.33 9.95 1.58
CA VAL A 14 -5.97 10.35 1.98
C VAL A 14 -6.03 11.45 3.02
N ALA A 15 -6.81 12.51 2.80
CA ALA A 15 -6.95 13.62 3.75
C ALA A 15 -7.54 13.15 5.10
N GLY A 16 -8.48 12.20 5.09
CA GLY A 16 -9.05 11.59 6.28
C GLY A 16 -8.00 10.85 7.10
N TYR A 17 -7.16 10.03 6.44
CA TYR A 17 -6.04 9.37 7.11
C TYR A 17 -5.00 10.36 7.64
N THR A 18 -4.63 11.38 6.86
CA THR A 18 -3.73 12.46 7.30
C THR A 18 -4.29 13.18 8.52
N ALA A 19 -5.57 13.54 8.52
CA ALA A 19 -6.21 14.18 9.67
C ALA A 19 -6.22 13.24 10.90
N TRP A 20 -6.48 11.94 10.69
CA TRP A 20 -6.46 10.94 11.75
C TRP A 20 -5.08 10.85 12.44
N ILE A 21 -4.00 10.74 11.66
CA ILE A 21 -2.64 10.70 12.24
C ILE A 21 -2.30 12.02 12.94
N ALA A 22 -2.69 13.17 12.37
CA ALA A 22 -2.52 14.47 13.04
C ALA A 22 -3.22 14.53 14.41
N LEU A 23 -4.42 13.95 14.52
CA LEU A 23 -5.12 13.83 15.79
C LEU A 23 -4.40 12.91 16.78
N LEU A 24 -3.84 11.79 16.32
CA LEU A 24 -3.00 10.92 17.16
C LEU A 24 -1.73 11.64 17.64
N ILE A 25 -1.09 12.44 16.79
CA ILE A 25 0.08 13.26 17.16
C ILE A 25 -0.28 14.24 18.27
N VAL A 26 -1.42 14.93 18.16
CA VAL A 26 -1.87 15.87 19.20
C VAL A 26 -2.24 15.13 20.49
N ALA A 27 -2.95 14.01 20.40
CA ALA A 27 -3.40 13.24 21.55
C ALA A 27 -2.25 12.61 22.34
N PHE A 28 -1.16 12.24 21.66
CA PHE A 28 0.00 11.57 22.24
C PHE A 28 1.28 12.37 22.04
N TRP A 29 1.20 13.70 22.16
CA TRP A 29 2.28 14.64 21.83
C TRP A 29 3.65 14.23 22.37
N ASP A 30 3.74 13.92 23.67
CA ASP A 30 5.00 13.60 24.36
C ASP A 30 5.59 12.22 23.98
N ARG A 31 4.85 11.41 23.22
CA ARG A 31 5.26 10.06 22.80
C ARG A 31 5.88 10.04 21.40
N PHE A 32 5.76 11.14 20.64
CA PHE A 32 6.45 11.30 19.36
C PHE A 32 7.83 11.91 19.55
N ARG A 33 8.79 11.57 18.68
CA ARG A 33 10.14 12.16 18.74
C ARG A 33 10.14 13.63 18.33
N THR A 34 9.34 13.96 17.31
CA THR A 34 9.29 15.30 16.70
C THR A 34 7.84 15.73 16.38
N PRO A 35 6.94 15.79 17.40
CA PRO A 35 5.51 15.99 17.20
C PRO A 35 5.18 17.27 16.41
N GLY A 36 5.87 18.39 16.70
CA GLY A 36 5.67 19.66 15.99
C GLY A 36 6.00 19.58 14.50
N THR A 37 7.11 18.91 14.13
CA THR A 37 7.51 18.72 12.74
C THR A 37 6.52 17.81 12.01
N LEU A 38 6.09 16.72 12.63
CA LEU A 38 5.11 15.80 12.04
C LEU A 38 3.75 16.47 11.84
N LEU A 39 3.27 17.21 12.84
CA LEU A 39 2.01 17.93 12.73
C LEU A 39 2.07 19.00 11.63
N ALA A 40 3.19 19.72 11.51
CA ALA A 40 3.40 20.67 10.43
C ALA A 40 3.44 19.99 9.05
N ALA A 41 4.07 18.81 8.95
CA ALA A 41 4.06 18.02 7.72
C ALA A 41 2.64 17.59 7.32
N HIS A 42 1.83 17.13 8.29
CA HIS A 42 0.43 16.76 8.06
C HIS A 42 -0.43 17.95 7.63
N ALA A 43 -0.29 19.10 8.28
CA ALA A 43 -0.94 20.34 7.86
C ALA A 43 -0.50 20.73 6.43
N GLY A 44 0.78 20.61 6.12
CA GLY A 44 1.34 20.83 4.78
C GLY A 44 0.74 19.91 3.72
N ILE A 45 0.56 18.61 4.03
CA ILE A 45 -0.10 17.64 3.15
C ILE A 45 -1.56 18.05 2.91
N LEU A 46 -2.31 18.43 3.94
CA LEU A 46 -3.71 18.86 3.78
C LEU A 46 -3.82 20.13 2.92
N VAL A 47 -2.95 21.11 3.13
CA VAL A 47 -2.86 22.32 2.30
C VAL A 47 -2.48 21.98 0.86
N PHE A 48 -1.53 21.06 0.67
CA PHE A 48 -1.12 20.57 -0.65
C PHE A 48 -2.28 19.91 -1.39
N LEU A 49 -3.00 18.97 -0.75
CA LEU A 49 -4.18 18.32 -1.32
C LEU A 49 -5.28 19.34 -1.66
N TRP A 50 -5.45 20.37 -0.83
CA TRP A 50 -6.41 21.44 -1.07
C TRP A 50 -6.04 22.35 -2.24
N GLY A 51 -4.75 22.59 -2.44
CA GLY A 51 -4.23 23.37 -3.56
C GLY A 51 -4.19 22.62 -4.88
N LEU A 52 -4.28 21.29 -4.87
CA LEU A 52 -4.22 20.50 -6.10
C LEU A 52 -5.45 20.72 -6.98
N PRO A 53 -5.27 20.94 -8.29
CA PRO A 53 -6.38 21.12 -9.21
C PRO A 53 -7.13 19.79 -9.46
N ARG A 54 -8.43 19.91 -9.78
CA ARG A 54 -9.34 18.77 -10.00
C ARG A 54 -8.85 17.83 -11.12
N ARG A 55 -8.88 16.51 -10.91
CA ARG A 55 -8.64 15.53 -12.00
C ARG A 55 -9.65 15.69 -13.13
N GLY A 56 -9.19 15.57 -14.37
CA GLY A 56 -10.01 15.72 -15.57
C GLY A 56 -10.48 17.15 -15.83
N GLY A 57 -9.91 18.14 -15.12
CA GLY A 57 -10.23 19.55 -15.33
C GLY A 57 -9.65 20.10 -16.63
N ALA A 58 -10.18 21.24 -17.09
CA ALA A 58 -9.72 21.90 -18.33
C ALA A 58 -8.23 22.31 -18.29
N TRP A 59 -7.65 22.46 -17.09
CA TRP A 59 -6.24 22.77 -16.90
C TRP A 59 -5.28 21.67 -17.39
N GLU A 60 -5.74 20.42 -17.52
CA GLU A 60 -4.90 19.32 -18.01
C GLU A 60 -4.67 19.38 -19.52
N ARG A 61 -5.57 20.05 -20.25
CA ARG A 61 -5.55 20.12 -21.71
C ARG A 61 -4.62 21.25 -22.19
N PRO A 62 -3.78 20.99 -23.21
CA PRO A 62 -2.96 22.05 -23.81
C PRO A 62 -3.83 23.20 -24.33
N ARG A 63 -3.42 24.44 -24.06
CA ARG A 63 -4.01 25.65 -24.66
C ARG A 63 -3.31 26.00 -25.99
N ARG A 64 -4.02 26.66 -26.91
CA ARG A 64 -3.49 27.03 -28.25
C ARG A 64 -2.25 27.95 -28.22
N ARG A 65 -1.98 28.65 -27.11
CA ARG A 65 -0.86 29.58 -26.94
C ARG A 65 -0.23 29.41 -25.55
N GLU A 66 0.22 28.20 -25.21
CA GLU A 66 0.98 27.99 -23.96
C GLU A 66 2.43 28.44 -24.14
N THR A 67 2.92 29.18 -23.16
CA THR A 67 4.34 29.46 -22.97
C THR A 67 5.07 28.21 -22.45
N PRO A 68 6.41 28.10 -22.62
CA PRO A 68 7.19 26.99 -22.08
C PRO A 68 7.01 26.79 -20.56
N VAL A 69 6.85 27.90 -19.81
CA VAL A 69 6.61 27.87 -18.36
C VAL A 69 5.25 27.25 -18.03
N GLU A 70 4.19 27.62 -18.76
CA GLU A 70 2.85 27.04 -18.56
C GLU A 70 2.84 25.53 -18.86
N ILE A 71 3.58 25.10 -19.89
CA ILE A 71 3.74 23.67 -20.21
C ILE A 71 4.42 22.94 -19.05
N ALA A 72 5.52 23.50 -18.52
CA ALA A 72 6.25 22.91 -17.40
C ALA A 72 5.39 22.84 -16.13
N VAL A 73 4.66 23.91 -15.80
CA VAL A 73 3.74 23.95 -14.65
C VAL A 73 2.63 22.91 -14.81
N ARG A 74 2.00 22.82 -15.99
CA ARG A 74 0.96 21.81 -16.27
C ARG A 74 1.51 20.40 -16.14
N PHE A 75 2.72 20.14 -16.64
CA PHE A 75 3.37 18.84 -16.49
C PHE A 75 3.62 18.50 -15.03
N LEU A 76 4.20 19.41 -14.26
CA LEU A 76 4.48 19.22 -12.83
C LEU A 76 3.19 18.98 -12.04
N LEU A 77 2.15 19.77 -12.27
CA LEU A 77 0.85 19.59 -11.60
C LEU A 77 0.21 18.26 -11.94
N ARG A 78 0.29 17.80 -13.20
CA ARG A 78 -0.20 16.46 -13.59
C ARG A 78 0.63 15.38 -12.90
N PHE A 79 1.96 15.49 -12.92
CA PHE A 79 2.83 14.55 -12.24
C PHE A 79 2.43 14.42 -10.77
N LEU A 80 2.47 15.53 -10.02
CA LEU A 80 2.09 15.56 -8.60
C LEU A 80 0.68 15.01 -8.38
N ARG A 81 -0.30 15.39 -9.21
CA ARG A 81 -1.70 14.99 -9.02
C ARG A 81 -1.94 13.48 -9.14
N TYR A 82 -1.17 12.81 -9.99
CA TYR A 82 -1.32 11.37 -10.27
C TYR A 82 -0.30 10.50 -9.52
N THR A 83 0.80 11.08 -9.02
CA THR A 83 1.81 10.34 -8.24
C THR A 83 1.76 10.58 -6.73
N TYR A 84 1.15 11.68 -6.25
CA TYR A 84 1.10 11.96 -4.81
C TYR A 84 0.59 10.78 -3.97
N PRO A 85 -0.41 9.97 -4.38
CA PRO A 85 -0.93 8.95 -3.50
C PRO A 85 0.15 7.92 -3.13
N LEU A 86 0.93 7.46 -4.11
CA LEU A 86 2.04 6.52 -3.89
C LEU A 86 3.19 7.14 -3.09
N LEU A 87 3.51 8.41 -3.35
CA LEU A 87 4.52 9.14 -2.59
C LEU A 87 4.11 9.29 -1.12
N LEU A 88 2.83 9.56 -0.87
CA LEU A 88 2.29 9.65 0.48
C LEU A 88 2.18 8.29 1.16
N ALA A 89 1.87 7.20 0.43
CA ALA A 89 1.91 5.86 1.00
C ALA A 89 3.30 5.53 1.55
N LEU A 90 4.36 5.85 0.81
CA LEU A 90 5.74 5.71 1.29
C LEU A 90 6.02 6.58 2.51
N PHE A 91 5.62 7.86 2.48
CA PHE A 91 5.77 8.76 3.62
C PHE A 91 5.07 8.24 4.89
N PHE A 92 3.82 7.78 4.77
CA PHE A 92 3.05 7.23 5.90
C PHE A 92 3.64 5.91 6.42
N PHE A 93 4.23 5.09 5.54
CA PHE A 93 4.94 3.88 5.97
C PHE A 93 6.19 4.20 6.79
N GLU A 94 7.02 5.14 6.35
CA GLU A 94 8.18 5.59 7.14
C GLU A 94 7.76 6.22 8.47
N GLU A 95 6.69 7.01 8.46
CA GLU A 95 6.10 7.55 9.68
C GLU A 95 5.64 6.47 10.67
N ALA A 96 5.25 5.29 10.16
CA ALA A 96 4.78 4.19 11.01
C ALA A 96 5.81 3.82 12.09
N GLN A 97 7.11 4.02 11.85
CA GLN A 97 8.19 3.83 12.84
C GLN A 97 7.92 4.57 14.17
N GLN A 98 7.25 5.72 14.12
CA GLN A 98 6.92 6.51 15.32
C GLN A 98 5.53 6.18 15.87
N THR A 99 4.58 5.80 15.01
CA THR A 99 3.19 5.57 15.43
C THR A 99 2.99 4.20 16.10
N VAL A 100 3.74 3.16 15.71
CA VAL A 100 3.61 1.79 16.23
C VAL A 100 3.68 1.71 17.75
N ARG A 101 4.49 2.57 18.39
CA ARG A 101 4.71 2.55 19.85
C ARG A 101 3.91 3.60 20.60
N VAL A 102 3.09 4.38 19.90
CA VAL A 102 2.47 5.56 20.48
C VAL A 102 1.39 5.20 21.50
N VAL A 103 0.59 4.17 21.25
CA VAL A 103 -0.53 3.80 22.13
C VAL A 103 -0.03 2.98 23.32
N TYR A 104 0.85 2.01 23.07
CA TYR A 104 1.40 1.08 24.06
C TYR A 104 2.94 1.12 24.13
N PRO A 105 3.53 2.20 24.66
CA PRO A 105 4.99 2.39 24.64
C PRO A 105 5.75 1.33 25.45
N ASP A 106 5.18 0.85 26.55
CA ASP A 106 5.79 -0.15 27.44
C ASP A 106 5.63 -1.59 26.93
N HIS A 107 4.74 -1.80 25.94
CA HIS A 107 4.46 -3.10 25.34
C HIS A 107 4.40 -2.98 23.81
N PRO A 108 5.49 -2.56 23.16
CA PRO A 108 5.44 -2.10 21.78
C PRO A 108 5.14 -3.18 20.75
N PHE A 109 5.10 -4.47 21.12
CA PHE A 109 4.84 -5.58 20.20
C PHE A 109 3.88 -6.65 20.77
N TRP A 110 3.02 -6.26 21.73
CA TRP A 110 2.17 -7.20 22.47
C TRP A 110 1.27 -8.09 21.58
N PHE A 111 0.96 -7.64 20.37
CA PHE A 111 0.04 -8.35 19.49
C PHE A 111 0.68 -9.57 18.81
N GLU A 112 2.02 -9.62 18.72
CA GLU A 112 2.73 -10.70 18.01
C GLU A 112 2.50 -12.09 18.62
N THR A 113 2.30 -12.17 19.95
CA THR A 113 1.96 -13.43 20.63
C THR A 113 0.62 -14.01 20.14
N TRP A 114 -0.36 -13.15 19.85
CA TRP A 114 -1.65 -13.58 19.33
C TRP A 114 -1.55 -14.08 17.89
N LEU A 115 -0.65 -13.50 17.09
CA LEU A 115 -0.39 -13.95 15.71
C LEU A 115 0.22 -15.35 15.68
N PHE A 116 1.27 -15.59 16.47
CA PHE A 116 1.86 -16.92 16.61
C PHE A 116 0.85 -17.96 17.12
N ALA A 117 0.02 -17.58 18.11
CA ALA A 117 -1.00 -18.47 18.64
C ALA A 117 -2.08 -18.81 17.60
N PHE A 118 -2.54 -17.82 16.83
CA PHE A 118 -3.49 -18.04 15.74
C PHE A 118 -2.90 -18.95 14.66
N ASP A 119 -1.69 -18.65 14.20
CA ASP A 119 -1.00 -19.43 13.19
C ASP A 119 -0.83 -20.89 13.64
N LYS A 120 -0.37 -21.11 14.88
CA LYS A 120 -0.26 -22.45 15.46
C LYS A 120 -1.61 -23.16 15.56
N ALA A 121 -2.68 -22.45 15.90
CA ALA A 121 -4.02 -23.04 15.97
C ALA A 121 -4.55 -23.47 14.60
N VAL A 122 -4.26 -22.70 13.54
CA VAL A 122 -4.72 -22.99 12.17
C VAL A 122 -3.88 -24.06 11.48
N PHE A 123 -2.55 -24.01 11.63
CA PHE A 123 -1.62 -24.88 10.91
C PHE A 123 -1.06 -26.04 11.75
N GLY A 124 -1.40 -26.11 13.04
CA GLY A 124 -0.88 -27.10 14.00
C GLY A 124 0.54 -26.79 14.52
N ALA A 125 1.27 -25.92 13.84
CA ALA A 125 2.58 -25.38 14.22
C ALA A 125 2.77 -23.99 13.59
N GLU A 126 3.84 -23.29 13.96
CA GLU A 126 4.15 -21.99 13.37
C GLU A 126 4.60 -22.16 11.91
N PRO A 127 4.02 -21.42 10.94
CA PRO A 127 4.39 -21.50 9.53
C PRO A 127 5.90 -21.32 9.27
N VAL A 128 6.56 -20.46 10.04
CA VAL A 128 8.02 -20.28 9.99
C VAL A 128 8.79 -21.58 10.23
N GLN A 129 8.29 -22.46 11.11
CA GLN A 129 8.88 -23.78 11.37
C GLN A 129 8.47 -24.80 10.32
N LEU A 130 7.19 -24.79 9.90
CA LEU A 130 6.65 -25.74 8.93
C LEU A 130 7.30 -25.61 7.54
N LEU A 131 7.64 -24.39 7.15
CA LEU A 131 8.22 -24.09 5.84
C LEU A 131 9.75 -24.23 5.83
N ALA A 132 10.41 -24.18 6.99
CA ALA A 132 11.87 -24.23 7.07
C ALA A 132 12.52 -25.46 6.40
N PRO A 133 11.99 -26.70 6.50
CA PRO A 133 12.59 -27.87 5.85
C PRO A 133 12.60 -27.82 4.33
N TRP A 134 11.82 -26.93 3.71
CA TRP A 134 11.74 -26.80 2.26
C TRP A 134 12.84 -25.90 1.68
N SER A 135 13.62 -25.24 2.54
CA SER A 135 14.67 -24.31 2.12
C SER A 135 15.72 -25.02 1.25
N THR A 136 15.82 -24.51 0.02
CA THR A 136 16.84 -24.88 -0.95
C THR A 136 17.20 -23.62 -1.74
N PRO A 137 18.41 -23.51 -2.31
CA PRO A 137 18.80 -22.27 -3.00
C PRO A 137 17.89 -21.83 -4.13
N ALA A 138 17.32 -22.79 -4.87
CA ALA A 138 16.36 -22.51 -5.93
C ALA A 138 15.00 -22.03 -5.38
N LEU A 139 14.50 -22.65 -4.30
CA LEU A 139 13.23 -22.25 -3.71
C LEU A 139 13.35 -20.91 -3.00
N ASP A 140 14.43 -20.69 -2.25
CA ASP A 140 14.73 -19.42 -1.59
C ASP A 140 14.76 -18.29 -2.62
N GLU A 141 15.47 -18.48 -3.74
CA GLU A 141 15.51 -17.49 -4.80
C GLU A 141 14.12 -17.20 -5.40
N LEU A 142 13.35 -18.24 -5.71
CA LEU A 142 11.99 -18.08 -6.25
C LEU A 142 11.09 -17.34 -5.26
N MET A 143 11.14 -17.68 -3.97
CA MET A 143 10.31 -17.05 -2.95
C MET A 143 10.71 -15.59 -2.74
N HIS A 144 12.00 -15.26 -2.71
CA HIS A 144 12.44 -13.86 -2.63
C HIS A 144 12.10 -13.08 -3.92
N ALA A 145 12.12 -13.72 -5.09
CA ALA A 145 11.67 -13.10 -6.34
C ALA A 145 10.16 -12.80 -6.33
N LEU A 146 9.35 -13.74 -5.81
CA LEU A 146 7.91 -13.54 -5.60
C LEU A 146 7.63 -12.48 -4.54
N TYR A 147 8.42 -12.41 -3.46
CA TYR A 147 8.33 -11.31 -2.50
C TYR A 147 8.66 -9.96 -3.16
N PHE A 148 9.75 -9.90 -3.94
CA PHE A 148 10.14 -8.72 -4.71
C PHE A 148 9.07 -8.26 -5.71
N SER A 149 8.26 -9.19 -6.23
CA SER A 149 7.16 -8.87 -7.14
C SER A 149 6.12 -7.90 -6.56
N TYR A 150 6.10 -7.71 -5.23
CA TYR A 150 5.36 -6.63 -4.58
C TYR A 150 5.65 -5.26 -5.21
N TYR A 151 6.94 -4.88 -5.32
CA TYR A 151 7.35 -3.58 -5.85
C TYR A 151 6.90 -3.41 -7.31
N VAL A 152 6.95 -4.51 -8.07
CA VAL A 152 6.45 -4.54 -9.45
C VAL A 152 4.95 -4.34 -9.45
N THR A 153 4.19 -5.06 -8.61
CA THR A 153 2.73 -5.04 -8.59
C THR A 153 2.15 -3.67 -8.26
N ILE A 154 2.70 -3.00 -7.24
CA ILE A 154 2.19 -1.72 -6.74
C ILE A 154 2.49 -0.56 -7.68
N CYS A 155 3.53 -0.68 -8.51
CA CYS A 155 3.84 0.27 -9.58
C CYS A 155 3.11 -0.07 -10.87
N PHE A 156 3.16 -1.34 -11.28
CA PHE A 156 2.60 -1.82 -12.55
C PHE A 156 1.09 -1.62 -12.60
N GLY A 157 0.35 -1.90 -11.53
CA GLY A 157 -1.12 -1.77 -11.54
C GLY A 157 -1.59 -0.35 -11.91
N PRO A 158 -1.15 0.68 -11.17
CA PRO A 158 -1.42 2.07 -11.51
C PRO A 158 -0.87 2.50 -12.88
N ILE A 159 0.35 2.08 -13.25
CA ILE A 159 0.94 2.42 -14.56
C ILE A 159 0.12 1.83 -15.70
N PHE A 160 -0.22 0.55 -15.61
CA PHE A 160 -1.07 -0.14 -16.59
C PHE A 160 -2.44 0.54 -16.69
N ALA A 161 -3.05 0.89 -15.54
CA ALA A 161 -4.32 1.58 -15.50
C ALA A 161 -4.25 3.04 -15.98
N PHE A 162 -3.06 3.66 -15.94
CA PHE A 162 -2.85 5.01 -16.44
C PHE A 162 -2.79 5.05 -17.97
N PHE A 163 -2.13 4.08 -18.60
CA PHE A 163 -2.00 4.02 -20.07
C PHE A 163 -3.12 3.22 -20.76
N GLY A 164 -3.72 2.25 -20.05
CA GLY A 164 -4.72 1.34 -20.59
C GLY A 164 -4.17 0.36 -21.65
N PRO A 165 -4.91 -0.71 -21.99
CA PRO A 165 -4.44 -1.75 -22.91
C PRO A 165 -4.49 -1.36 -24.40
N ARG A 166 -5.11 -0.23 -24.78
CA ARG A 166 -5.37 0.14 -26.19
C ARG A 166 -5.10 1.61 -26.54
N ARG A 167 -3.99 2.18 -26.04
CA ARG A 167 -3.64 3.61 -26.26
C ARG A 167 -4.78 4.55 -25.83
N GLU A 168 -5.38 4.25 -24.69
CA GLU A 168 -6.37 5.15 -24.07
C GLU A 168 -5.66 6.48 -23.73
N MET A 169 -6.38 7.61 -23.80
CA MET A 169 -5.79 8.89 -23.40
C MET A 169 -5.52 8.86 -21.89
N PRO A 170 -4.27 9.06 -21.44
CA PRO A 170 -3.97 9.02 -20.02
C PRO A 170 -4.51 10.24 -19.25
N PRO A 171 -5.04 10.07 -18.02
CA PRO A 171 -5.22 8.77 -17.35
C PRO A 171 -6.37 7.98 -17.99
N ALA A 172 -6.15 6.68 -18.18
CA ALA A 172 -7.20 5.78 -18.62
C ALA A 172 -8.33 5.68 -17.56
N PRO A 173 -9.59 5.40 -17.95
CA PRO A 173 -10.74 5.46 -17.04
C PRO A 173 -10.59 4.61 -15.77
N GLY A 174 -9.94 3.44 -15.86
CA GLY A 174 -9.73 2.55 -14.71
C GLY A 174 -8.71 3.04 -13.68
N PHE A 175 -7.94 4.10 -13.96
CA PHE A 175 -6.87 4.57 -13.07
C PHE A 175 -7.38 4.95 -11.68
N GLU A 176 -8.45 5.74 -11.60
CA GLU A 176 -8.99 6.20 -10.31
C GLU A 176 -9.47 5.05 -9.45
N THR A 177 -10.09 4.03 -10.06
CA THR A 177 -10.52 2.81 -9.36
C THR A 177 -9.32 2.02 -8.83
N VAL A 178 -8.28 1.85 -9.64
CA VAL A 178 -7.08 1.12 -9.22
C VAL A 178 -6.35 1.84 -8.09
N MET A 179 -6.13 3.15 -8.25
CA MET A 179 -5.43 3.95 -7.25
C MET A 179 -6.24 4.08 -5.95
N THR A 180 -7.57 4.25 -6.05
CA THR A 180 -8.43 4.30 -4.85
C THR A 180 -8.44 2.97 -4.13
N ALA A 181 -8.57 1.85 -4.83
CA ALA A 181 -8.51 0.52 -4.21
C ALA A 181 -7.14 0.27 -3.53
N LEU A 182 -6.04 0.49 -4.25
CA LEU A 182 -4.68 0.35 -3.71
C LEU A 182 -4.48 1.18 -2.43
N MET A 183 -4.75 2.49 -2.51
CA MET A 183 -4.50 3.41 -1.41
C MET A 183 -5.40 3.15 -0.23
N THR A 184 -6.69 2.90 -0.46
CA THR A 184 -7.61 2.60 0.66
C THR A 184 -7.16 1.35 1.40
N SER A 185 -6.70 0.31 0.69
CA SER A 185 -6.18 -0.90 1.32
C SER A 185 -4.93 -0.65 2.16
N TYR A 186 -3.97 0.15 1.68
CA TYR A 186 -2.81 0.55 2.49
C TYR A 186 -3.22 1.30 3.74
N LEU A 187 -4.05 2.34 3.59
CA LEU A 187 -4.42 3.19 4.71
C LEU A 187 -5.26 2.44 5.74
N LEU A 188 -6.07 1.46 5.31
CA LEU A 188 -6.76 0.54 6.20
C LEU A 188 -5.79 -0.35 6.99
N ALA A 189 -4.71 -0.84 6.37
CA ALA A 189 -3.68 -1.58 7.11
C ALA A 189 -2.95 -0.66 8.11
N TYR A 190 -2.52 0.52 7.65
CA TYR A 190 -1.74 1.45 8.47
C TYR A 190 -2.52 2.00 9.67
N LEU A 191 -3.86 2.08 9.55
CA LEU A 191 -4.75 2.49 10.63
C LEU A 191 -4.54 1.67 11.92
N TRP A 192 -4.18 0.41 11.79
CA TRP A 192 -4.05 -0.52 12.90
C TRP A 192 -2.65 -0.55 13.52
N TYR A 193 -1.61 -0.06 12.84
CA TYR A 193 -0.23 -0.11 13.32
C TYR A 193 -0.01 0.49 14.72
N PRO A 194 -0.66 1.62 15.09
CA PRO A 194 -0.54 2.17 16.44
C PRO A 194 -1.16 1.28 17.52
N PHE A 195 -2.16 0.48 17.17
CA PHE A 195 -3.01 -0.24 18.12
C PHE A 195 -2.66 -1.71 18.25
N LEU A 196 -2.26 -2.35 17.16
CA LEU A 196 -1.95 -3.78 17.07
C LEU A 196 -0.51 -3.99 16.58
N PRO A 197 0.49 -3.41 17.27
CA PRO A 197 1.86 -3.47 16.79
C PRO A 197 2.41 -4.88 16.92
N ALA A 198 3.07 -5.36 15.86
CA ALA A 198 3.63 -6.70 15.78
C ALA A 198 4.86 -6.70 14.86
N ARG A 199 5.83 -7.56 15.17
CA ARG A 199 6.99 -7.80 14.33
C ARG A 199 6.82 -9.03 13.45
N GLY A 200 7.60 -9.08 12.38
CA GLY A 200 7.68 -10.28 11.55
C GLY A 200 8.43 -11.41 12.27
N PRO A 201 8.13 -12.70 12.00
CA PRO A 201 8.81 -13.83 12.65
C PRO A 201 10.34 -13.79 12.59
N TRP A 202 10.92 -13.20 11.53
CA TRP A 202 12.38 -13.04 11.38
C TRP A 202 13.04 -12.20 12.49
N GLU A 203 12.29 -11.35 13.20
CA GLU A 203 12.78 -10.53 14.32
C GLU A 203 12.76 -11.27 15.67
N HIS A 204 12.38 -12.56 15.67
CA HIS A 204 12.23 -13.40 16.86
C HIS A 204 13.30 -14.50 16.92
N PRO A 205 14.38 -14.33 17.71
CA PRO A 205 15.43 -15.33 17.84
C PRO A 205 14.90 -16.70 18.29
N GLU A 206 13.85 -16.74 19.10
CA GLU A 206 13.18 -17.97 19.53
C GLU A 206 12.47 -18.70 18.38
N ALA A 207 11.97 -17.97 17.39
CA ALA A 207 11.29 -18.53 16.23
C ALA A 207 12.28 -18.93 15.12
N VAL A 208 13.37 -18.18 14.92
CA VAL A 208 14.30 -18.42 13.81
C VAL A 208 15.69 -18.92 14.21
N GLY A 209 16.04 -18.95 15.50
CA GLY A 209 17.41 -19.18 15.97
C GLY A 209 18.00 -20.55 15.61
N ASN A 210 17.14 -21.56 15.41
CA ASN A 210 17.57 -22.91 14.99
C ASN A 210 17.39 -23.16 13.49
N LEU A 211 16.91 -22.15 12.73
CA LEU A 211 16.62 -22.29 11.32
C LEU A 211 17.84 -21.87 10.49
N ALA A 212 18.09 -22.61 9.41
CA ALA A 212 19.09 -22.21 8.43
C ALA A 212 18.75 -20.80 7.89
N PRO A 213 19.77 -19.93 7.71
CA PRO A 213 19.62 -18.72 6.92
C PRO A 213 19.19 -19.06 5.50
N PHE A 214 18.47 -18.13 4.85
CA PHE A 214 18.17 -18.28 3.43
C PHE A 214 19.41 -18.02 2.60
N HIS A 215 19.66 -18.90 1.64
CA HIS A 215 20.76 -18.79 0.71
C HIS A 215 20.21 -18.92 -0.71
N GLY A 216 20.40 -17.91 -1.55
CA GLY A 216 19.93 -17.94 -2.93
C GLY A 216 20.94 -17.31 -3.87
N TYR A 217 20.46 -16.60 -4.87
CA TYR A 217 21.29 -15.94 -5.87
C TYR A 217 21.13 -14.42 -5.78
N PHE A 218 20.30 -13.81 -6.62
CA PHE A 218 20.18 -12.37 -6.73
C PHE A 218 19.06 -11.79 -5.86
N PHE A 219 17.84 -12.34 -5.98
CA PHE A 219 16.67 -11.81 -5.29
C PHE A 219 16.75 -12.02 -3.78
N THR A 220 17.35 -13.13 -3.36
CA THR A 220 17.57 -13.42 -1.94
C THR A 220 18.43 -12.33 -1.29
N ASP A 221 19.60 -12.05 -1.87
CA ASP A 221 20.51 -11.01 -1.37
C ASP A 221 19.90 -9.60 -1.48
N ALA A 222 19.21 -9.31 -2.59
CA ALA A 222 18.56 -8.02 -2.80
C ALA A 222 17.48 -7.73 -1.74
N ILE A 223 16.59 -8.69 -1.48
CA ILE A 223 15.54 -8.51 -0.48
C ILE A 223 16.10 -8.46 0.93
N GLN A 224 17.05 -9.33 1.30
CA GLN A 224 17.68 -9.27 2.62
C GLN A 224 18.38 -7.92 2.84
N SER A 225 19.01 -7.36 1.81
CA SER A 225 19.62 -6.03 1.87
C SER A 225 18.58 -4.92 2.06
N ILE A 226 17.46 -4.98 1.33
CA ILE A 226 16.38 -3.99 1.44
C ILE A 226 15.74 -4.06 2.83
N ILE A 227 15.40 -5.25 3.31
CA ILE A 227 14.79 -5.43 4.63
C ILE A 227 15.75 -5.00 5.74
N GLY A 228 17.04 -5.32 5.62
CA GLY A 228 18.06 -4.88 6.59
C GLY A 228 18.24 -3.37 6.66
N ALA A 229 17.98 -2.63 5.57
CA ALA A 229 18.16 -1.19 5.51
C ALA A 229 16.87 -0.37 5.77
N ALA A 230 15.70 -0.89 5.40
CA ALA A 230 14.48 -0.09 5.27
C ALA A 230 13.23 -0.70 5.97
N SER A 231 13.38 -1.78 6.74
CA SER A 231 12.23 -2.35 7.46
C SER A 231 11.77 -1.49 8.63
N VAL A 232 10.46 -1.46 8.85
CA VAL A 232 9.82 -0.80 10.00
C VAL A 232 9.38 -1.85 11.00
N SER A 233 10.19 -2.06 12.03
CA SER A 233 9.89 -3.00 13.11
C SER A 233 8.60 -2.59 13.84
N GLY A 234 7.67 -3.54 13.96
CA GLY A 234 6.37 -3.37 14.64
C GLY A 234 5.19 -2.97 13.75
N ALA A 235 5.42 -2.64 12.48
CA ALA A 235 4.38 -2.36 11.49
C ALA A 235 4.02 -3.59 10.63
N CYS A 236 4.06 -4.80 11.21
CA CYS A 236 3.85 -6.04 10.47
C CYS A 236 2.36 -6.36 10.24
N PHE A 237 1.50 -6.13 11.24
CA PHE A 237 0.07 -6.47 11.19
C PHE A 237 -0.83 -5.23 11.07
N PRO A 238 -1.82 -5.24 10.15
CA PRO A 238 -1.98 -6.14 9.01
C PRO A 238 -0.88 -5.97 7.95
N SER A 239 -0.65 -7.00 7.13
CA SER A 239 0.38 -6.93 6.09
C SER A 239 0.06 -5.84 5.05
N GLY A 240 0.87 -4.79 5.01
CA GLY A 240 0.80 -3.74 4.00
C GLY A 240 1.11 -4.27 2.59
N HIS A 241 2.04 -5.24 2.50
CA HIS A 241 2.38 -5.91 1.24
C HIS A 241 1.16 -6.58 0.61
N ALA A 242 0.46 -7.42 1.40
CA ALA A 242 -0.75 -8.09 0.97
C ALA A 242 -1.88 -7.09 0.67
N ALA A 243 -2.10 -6.10 1.56
CA ALA A 243 -3.17 -5.11 1.40
C ALA A 243 -3.02 -4.30 0.09
N GLY A 244 -1.83 -3.77 -0.16
CA GLY A 244 -1.53 -3.01 -1.37
C GLY A 244 -1.66 -3.87 -2.63
N ALA A 245 -0.91 -4.97 -2.72
CA ALA A 245 -0.87 -5.77 -3.94
C ALA A 245 -2.24 -6.35 -4.32
N TRP A 246 -3.00 -6.87 -3.36
CA TRP A 246 -4.37 -7.34 -3.61
C TRP A 246 -5.32 -6.18 -3.94
N GLY A 247 -5.16 -5.01 -3.30
CA GLY A 247 -5.92 -3.80 -3.61
C GLY A 247 -5.75 -3.35 -5.07
N ALA A 248 -4.51 -3.34 -5.57
CA ALA A 248 -4.22 -3.07 -6.98
C ALA A 248 -4.82 -4.13 -7.91
N SER A 249 -4.70 -5.41 -7.56
CA SER A 249 -5.30 -6.50 -8.32
C SER A 249 -6.81 -6.35 -8.46
N PHE A 250 -7.54 -6.17 -7.35
CA PHE A 250 -8.99 -6.00 -7.36
C PHE A 250 -9.43 -4.71 -8.05
N GLY A 251 -8.69 -3.62 -7.85
CA GLY A 251 -8.89 -2.38 -8.58
C GLY A 251 -8.81 -2.59 -10.10
N LEU A 252 -7.80 -3.35 -10.56
CA LEU A 252 -7.65 -3.69 -11.98
C LEU A 252 -8.77 -4.59 -12.46
N MET A 253 -9.15 -5.60 -11.67
CA MET A 253 -10.18 -6.58 -12.05
C MET A 253 -11.50 -5.92 -12.43
N ARG A 254 -11.82 -4.77 -11.84
CA ARG A 254 -13.07 -4.04 -12.09
C ARG A 254 -13.26 -3.64 -13.56
N ARG A 255 -12.18 -3.25 -14.23
CA ARG A 255 -12.18 -2.72 -15.62
C ARG A 255 -11.42 -3.62 -16.58
N TYR A 256 -10.35 -4.24 -16.10
CA TYR A 256 -9.40 -5.05 -16.85
C TYR A 256 -9.28 -6.45 -16.19
N PRO A 257 -10.34 -7.29 -16.22
CA PRO A 257 -10.42 -8.54 -15.45
C PRO A 257 -9.26 -9.50 -15.73
N ARG A 258 -8.79 -9.58 -16.98
CA ARG A 258 -7.62 -10.40 -17.34
C ARG A 258 -6.32 -9.87 -16.72
N GLY A 259 -6.08 -8.57 -16.80
CA GLY A 259 -4.91 -7.94 -16.18
C GLY A 259 -4.95 -8.07 -14.66
N GLY A 260 -6.10 -7.80 -14.05
CA GLY A 260 -6.32 -8.00 -12.63
C GLY A 260 -6.11 -9.44 -12.17
N ALA A 261 -6.55 -10.44 -12.95
CA ALA A 261 -6.32 -11.86 -12.65
C ALA A 261 -4.85 -12.28 -12.75
N VAL A 262 -4.10 -11.76 -13.72
CA VAL A 262 -2.64 -12.00 -13.80
C VAL A 262 -1.94 -11.41 -12.57
N VAL A 263 -2.28 -10.18 -12.21
CA VAL A 263 -1.73 -9.54 -11.01
C VAL A 263 -2.16 -10.28 -9.74
N ALA A 264 -3.40 -10.79 -9.67
CA ALA A 264 -3.89 -11.61 -8.55
C ALA A 264 -3.06 -12.88 -8.39
N PHE A 265 -2.75 -13.57 -9.49
CA PHE A 265 -1.95 -14.79 -9.48
C PHE A 265 -0.54 -14.52 -8.94
N ILE A 266 0.12 -13.45 -9.41
CA ILE A 266 1.43 -13.03 -8.90
C ILE A 266 1.32 -12.67 -7.41
N THR A 267 0.27 -11.94 -7.02
CA THR A 267 0.04 -11.53 -5.64
C THR A 267 -0.21 -12.72 -4.71
N ALA A 268 -0.86 -13.79 -5.18
CA ALA A 268 -1.01 -15.02 -4.42
C ALA A 268 0.34 -15.68 -4.15
N GLY A 269 1.22 -15.75 -5.16
CA GLY A 269 2.60 -16.21 -4.99
C GLY A 269 3.40 -15.34 -4.01
N MET A 270 3.28 -14.01 -4.13
CA MET A 270 3.86 -13.05 -3.18
C MET A 270 3.34 -13.26 -1.76
N SER A 271 2.04 -13.55 -1.58
CA SER A 271 1.43 -13.78 -0.27
C SER A 271 2.02 -15.03 0.41
N VAL A 272 2.24 -16.11 -0.36
CA VAL A 272 2.95 -17.30 0.14
C VAL A 272 4.40 -16.95 0.48
N ALA A 273 5.06 -16.18 -0.38
CA ALA A 273 6.44 -15.75 -0.16
C ALA A 273 6.60 -14.90 1.11
N CYS A 274 5.64 -14.04 1.46
CA CYS A 274 5.66 -13.25 2.70
C CYS A 274 5.80 -14.14 3.94
N VAL A 275 5.09 -15.27 3.98
CA VAL A 275 5.15 -16.24 5.08
C VAL A 275 6.44 -17.07 4.99
N TYR A 276 6.77 -17.57 3.79
CA TYR A 276 7.96 -18.39 3.58
C TYR A 276 9.24 -17.67 4.00
N THR A 277 9.39 -16.42 3.58
CA THR A 277 10.56 -15.57 3.89
C THR A 277 10.60 -15.10 5.34
N ARG A 278 9.63 -15.49 6.17
CA ARG A 278 9.56 -15.20 7.61
C ARG A 278 9.36 -13.71 7.92
N TYR A 279 9.09 -12.88 6.91
CA TYR A 279 8.83 -11.45 7.09
C TYR A 279 7.44 -11.15 7.62
N HIS A 280 6.51 -12.07 7.41
CA HIS A 280 5.14 -11.98 7.87
C HIS A 280 4.70 -13.29 8.51
N HIS A 281 3.72 -13.18 9.40
CA HIS A 281 2.93 -14.32 9.88
C HIS A 281 2.03 -14.82 8.73
N ALA A 282 1.20 -15.85 8.93
CA ALA A 282 0.13 -16.15 7.98
C ALA A 282 -1.11 -15.29 8.28
N ALA A 283 -1.40 -15.05 9.56
CA ALA A 283 -2.50 -14.23 10.05
C ALA A 283 -2.49 -12.78 9.52
N ASP A 284 -1.33 -12.14 9.48
CA ASP A 284 -1.18 -10.75 9.01
C ASP A 284 -1.37 -10.62 7.48
N VAL A 285 -0.94 -11.61 6.69
CA VAL A 285 -1.19 -11.70 5.25
C VAL A 285 -2.68 -11.86 4.98
N ALA A 286 -3.36 -12.73 5.75
CA ALA A 286 -4.81 -12.89 5.68
C ALA A 286 -5.55 -11.60 6.06
N ALA A 287 -5.12 -10.91 7.14
CA ALA A 287 -5.68 -9.62 7.52
C ALA A 287 -5.45 -8.55 6.44
N GLY A 288 -4.26 -8.52 5.83
CA GLY A 288 -3.95 -7.63 4.70
C GLY A 288 -4.86 -7.90 3.49
N PHE A 289 -5.10 -9.16 3.15
CA PHE A 289 -6.09 -9.54 2.12
C PHE A 289 -7.50 -9.03 2.46
N ILE A 290 -7.94 -9.14 3.72
CA ILE A 290 -9.23 -8.59 4.16
C ILE A 290 -9.26 -7.06 3.98
N MET A 291 -8.19 -6.35 4.35
CA MET A 291 -8.09 -4.90 4.10
C MET A 291 -8.19 -4.59 2.61
N ALA A 292 -7.61 -5.43 1.74
CA ALA A 292 -7.72 -5.29 0.29
C ALA A 292 -9.15 -5.48 -0.23
N VAL A 293 -9.89 -6.47 0.27
CA VAL A 293 -11.30 -6.69 -0.08
C VAL A 293 -12.15 -5.48 0.31
N ILE A 294 -11.96 -4.97 1.53
CA ILE A 294 -12.69 -3.79 2.03
C ILE A 294 -12.32 -2.56 1.19
N GLY A 295 -11.03 -2.32 0.95
CA GLY A 295 -10.55 -1.19 0.16
C GLY A 295 -11.06 -1.22 -1.28
N ALA A 296 -11.07 -2.39 -1.91
CA ALA A 296 -11.65 -2.58 -3.24
C ALA A 296 -13.16 -2.35 -3.26
N TRP A 297 -13.89 -2.85 -2.25
CA TRP A 297 -15.33 -2.61 -2.12
C TRP A 297 -15.64 -1.11 -1.98
N ILE A 298 -14.92 -0.40 -1.11
CA ILE A 298 -15.04 1.07 -0.96
C ILE A 298 -14.76 1.75 -2.31
N SER A 299 -13.66 1.39 -2.96
CA SER A 299 -13.31 1.95 -4.27
C SER A 299 -14.42 1.76 -5.29
N TRP A 300 -14.94 0.54 -5.46
CA TRP A 300 -15.96 0.25 -6.47
C TRP A 300 -17.30 0.93 -6.20
N ARG A 301 -17.55 1.35 -4.95
CA ARG A 301 -18.73 2.15 -4.57
C ARG A 301 -18.54 3.63 -4.85
N LEU A 302 -17.31 4.13 -4.75
CA LEU A 302 -17.01 5.55 -4.85
C LEU A 302 -16.54 5.98 -6.24
N THR A 303 -16.03 5.05 -7.05
CA THR A 303 -15.58 5.33 -8.42
C THR A 303 -16.61 4.87 -9.47
N PRO A 304 -16.66 5.52 -10.64
CA PRO A 304 -17.58 5.14 -11.71
C PRO A 304 -17.38 3.67 -12.14
N SER A 305 -18.47 2.99 -12.44
CA SER A 305 -18.44 1.69 -13.08
C SER A 305 -17.98 1.80 -14.54
N PRO A 306 -17.44 0.73 -15.14
CA PRO A 306 -17.12 0.68 -16.57
C PRO A 306 -18.29 1.04 -17.48
N ALA A 307 -19.53 0.74 -17.06
CA ALA A 307 -20.73 1.10 -17.80
C ALA A 307 -21.03 2.60 -17.74
N GLU A 308 -20.80 3.24 -16.60
CA GLU A 308 -20.95 4.69 -16.43
C GLU A 308 -19.86 5.47 -17.17
N GLU A 309 -18.63 4.97 -17.15
CA GLU A 309 -17.52 5.49 -17.96
C GLU A 309 -17.83 5.42 -19.45
N ALA A 310 -18.31 4.26 -19.94
CA ALA A 310 -18.67 4.07 -21.34
C ALA A 310 -19.82 4.99 -21.79
N ARG A 311 -20.85 5.15 -20.95
CA ARG A 311 -21.95 6.10 -21.22
C ARG A 311 -21.46 7.55 -21.27
N SER A 312 -20.57 7.93 -20.36
CA SER A 312 -20.00 9.28 -20.32
C SER A 312 -19.13 9.58 -21.54
N ALA A 313 -18.39 8.56 -22.04
CA ALA A 313 -17.58 8.67 -23.25
C ALA A 313 -18.41 8.71 -24.55
N ALA A 314 -19.60 8.10 -24.56
CA ALA A 314 -20.48 8.07 -25.72
C ALA A 314 -21.42 9.29 -25.84
N GLY A 315 -21.62 10.02 -24.74
CA GLY A 315 -22.52 11.17 -24.67
C GLY A 315 -21.84 12.55 -24.71
N GLY A 316 -20.52 12.61 -24.90
CA GLY A 316 -19.73 13.84 -25.00
C GLY A 316 -19.05 13.96 -26.36
#